data_AF-A0AAD6E5M4-F1
#
_entry.id   AF-A0AAD6E5M4-F1
#
_cell.length_a   1.000
_cell.length_b   1.000
_cell.length_c   1.000
_cell.angle_alpha   90.00
_cell.angle_beta   90.00
_cell.angle_gamma   90.00
#
_symmetry.space_group_name_H-M   'P 1'
#
loop_
_entity.id
_entity.type
_entity.pdbx_description
1 polymer ?
#
loop_
_entity_poly.entity_id
_entity_poly.type
_entity_poly.pdbx_seq_one_letter_code
_entity_poly.pdbx_strand_id
1 'polypeptide(L)'
;MTTESVPHAPLHGKQTLALYLAWVKAWCSVPEDPLVNQRTADMTLEDVCNIFGESDTKFPPLATLESAVIVFREEFARGRVTLGGKRPPLSNQINLLSEDYNPKTSCECNGIGLSSAPSNISFETLSQNCRCNAIKNMLELVRLIGREQDQWNGHGILTQEGLENAAVELALSNTEWQKPTETCPGRETSIPDVRAPDRRPSPQCDTAPDAHHEMYPTFERVKLCTDAKYYYSIACGGSLCDEGISRALADMGNDILIADYCEAANEETIALLQKTGAAAVSFLRLCNMVGYIADWQFELVAASVLHFRATGYYRDHAMSRLPRGLFGSRQTGNTVHRHIDLGFMVGIVCSSLGTGEKLDRLVYFNLVEACALLNDLVDFRSDTTRGQRENVVLRSIRKSVCQSLNDQMRKCIGKVLLNVQNCKTSALVVMAFCNWCIMASHHKVFELLQGVTVSAKSPPCKYHGLEAYDQLLKALVPFGTLSEHGPRLDMTRAELDKLYCLYREDSETHIAWLADCTRLLLNPTYFRPIVDPVHYEWEGPVGDLLYCP
;
A
#
# COMPACT_ATOMS: atom_id res chain seq x y z
N MET A 1 1.09 -4.28 32.28
CA MET A 1 -0.08 -3.69 31.62
C MET A 1 -0.98 -4.84 31.24
N THR A 2 -2.18 -4.90 31.82
CA THR A 2 -3.15 -5.96 31.57
C THR A 2 -3.66 -5.83 30.14
N THR A 3 -3.22 -6.74 29.27
CA THR A 3 -3.78 -6.97 27.95
C THR A 3 -5.19 -7.51 28.13
N GLU A 4 -6.20 -6.68 27.82
CA GLU A 4 -7.54 -7.20 27.57
C GLU A 4 -7.48 -8.07 26.32
N SER A 5 -7.36 -9.39 26.53
CA SER A 5 -7.52 -10.37 25.46
C SER A 5 -8.97 -10.39 25.03
N VAL A 6 -9.24 -9.98 23.79
CA VAL A 6 -10.54 -10.18 23.14
C VAL A 6 -10.73 -11.70 22.95
N PRO A 7 -11.90 -12.28 23.28
CA PRO A 7 -12.13 -13.70 23.07
C PRO A 7 -12.17 -14.00 21.57
N HIS A 8 -11.22 -14.80 21.08
CA HIS A 8 -11.24 -15.30 19.71
C HIS A 8 -12.21 -16.48 19.60
N ALA A 9 -13.31 -16.30 18.86
CA ALA A 9 -14.03 -17.42 18.29
C ALA A 9 -13.18 -18.01 17.14
N PRO A 10 -12.96 -19.32 17.06
CA PRO A 10 -12.22 -19.92 15.95
C PRO A 10 -13.05 -19.77 14.67
N LEU A 11 -12.55 -18.98 13.73
CA LEU A 11 -13.17 -18.78 12.41
C LEU A 11 -12.87 -19.98 11.50
N HIS A 12 -13.91 -20.53 10.87
CA HIS A 12 -13.84 -21.63 9.91
C HIS A 12 -13.37 -21.13 8.53
N GLY A 13 -12.06 -20.88 8.38
CA GLY A 13 -11.40 -20.21 7.24
C GLY A 13 -11.94 -20.44 5.82
N LYS A 14 -12.31 -21.68 5.46
CA LYS A 14 -12.76 -22.03 4.10
C LYS A 14 -14.19 -21.61 3.78
N GLN A 15 -15.07 -21.53 4.78
CA GLN A 15 -16.48 -21.17 4.57
C GLN A 15 -16.62 -19.67 4.35
N THR A 16 -15.84 -18.86 5.06
CA THR A 16 -15.84 -17.41 4.94
C THR A 16 -15.36 -16.93 3.58
N LEU A 17 -14.32 -17.56 2.99
CA LEU A 17 -13.87 -17.22 1.64
C LEU A 17 -14.98 -17.47 0.61
N ALA A 18 -15.61 -18.64 0.64
CA ALA A 18 -16.72 -18.92 -0.26
C ALA A 18 -17.83 -17.88 -0.09
N LEU A 19 -18.18 -17.52 1.16
CA LEU A 19 -19.21 -16.55 1.48
C LEU A 19 -18.87 -15.18 0.91
N TYR A 20 -17.64 -14.71 1.09
CA TYR A 20 -17.15 -13.47 0.52
C TYR A 20 -17.27 -13.45 -1.01
N LEU A 21 -16.81 -14.50 -1.68
CA LEU A 21 -16.88 -14.58 -3.15
C LEU A 21 -18.32 -14.55 -3.66
N ALA A 22 -19.25 -15.23 -2.97
CA ALA A 22 -20.66 -15.19 -3.32
C ALA A 22 -21.32 -13.84 -3.00
N TRP A 23 -20.90 -13.18 -1.92
CA TRP A 23 -21.35 -11.83 -1.58
C TRP A 23 -20.96 -10.82 -2.66
N VAL A 24 -19.71 -10.84 -3.13
CA VAL A 24 -19.28 -9.98 -4.25
C VAL A 24 -20.11 -10.26 -5.50
N LYS A 25 -20.35 -11.53 -5.83
CA LYS A 25 -21.21 -11.90 -6.97
C LYS A 25 -22.63 -11.34 -6.82
N ALA A 26 -23.23 -11.46 -5.63
CA ALA A 26 -24.55 -10.90 -5.34
C ALA A 26 -24.55 -9.38 -5.47
N TRP A 27 -23.56 -8.70 -4.87
CA TRP A 27 -23.40 -7.24 -4.93
C TRP A 27 -23.35 -6.74 -6.37
N CYS A 28 -22.54 -7.38 -7.22
CA CYS A 28 -22.40 -7.01 -8.63
C CYS A 28 -23.65 -7.31 -9.47
N SER A 29 -24.54 -8.20 -9.01
CA SER A 29 -25.77 -8.57 -9.72
C SER A 29 -26.97 -7.67 -9.40
N VAL A 30 -26.96 -7.00 -8.24
CA VAL A 30 -28.06 -6.13 -7.81
C VAL A 30 -27.86 -4.72 -8.38
N PRO A 31 -28.80 -4.21 -9.20
CA PRO A 31 -28.73 -2.84 -9.72
C PRO A 31 -28.61 -1.80 -8.60
N GLU A 32 -27.94 -0.68 -8.86
CA GLU A 32 -27.86 0.41 -7.88
C GLU A 32 -29.19 1.18 -7.72
N ASP A 33 -30.04 1.19 -8.75
CA ASP A 33 -31.27 1.99 -8.77
C ASP A 33 -32.29 1.51 -7.71
N PRO A 34 -32.58 2.33 -6.68
CA PRO A 34 -33.56 2.01 -5.64
C PRO A 34 -34.97 1.79 -6.19
N LEU A 35 -35.32 2.39 -7.34
CA LEU A 35 -36.62 2.25 -7.98
C LEU A 35 -36.80 0.87 -8.62
N VAL A 36 -35.70 0.24 -9.04
CA VAL A 36 -35.69 -1.13 -9.58
C VAL A 36 -35.70 -2.17 -8.44
N ASN A 37 -35.17 -1.80 -7.27
CA ASN A 37 -35.04 -2.65 -6.10
C ASN A 37 -36.28 -2.67 -5.18
N GLN A 38 -37.46 -2.25 -5.64
CA GLN A 38 -38.73 -2.28 -4.88
C GLN A 38 -39.28 -3.69 -4.58
N ARG A 39 -38.42 -4.70 -4.48
CA ARG A 39 -38.79 -5.96 -3.83
C ARG A 39 -38.70 -5.72 -2.34
N THR A 40 -39.83 -5.68 -1.66
CA THR A 40 -39.89 -5.86 -0.20
C THR A 40 -39.25 -7.21 0.10
N ALA A 41 -37.96 -7.22 0.42
CA ALA A 41 -37.32 -8.40 0.98
C ALA A 41 -37.97 -8.61 2.35
N ASP A 42 -38.56 -9.78 2.58
CA ASP A 42 -39.01 -10.23 3.91
C ASP A 42 -37.76 -10.59 4.76
N MET A 43 -36.85 -9.64 4.91
CA MET A 43 -35.56 -9.81 5.56
C MET A 43 -35.19 -8.52 6.29
N THR A 44 -34.83 -8.66 7.56
CA THR A 44 -34.36 -7.58 8.42
C THR A 44 -32.83 -7.48 8.40
N LEU A 45 -32.27 -6.39 8.93
CA LEU A 45 -30.81 -6.29 9.12
C LEU A 45 -30.26 -7.38 10.03
N GLU A 46 -31.06 -7.82 11.02
CA GLU A 46 -30.70 -8.91 11.92
C GLU A 46 -30.60 -10.24 11.15
N ASP A 47 -31.54 -10.51 10.24
CA ASP A 47 -31.48 -11.68 9.35
C ASP A 47 -30.24 -11.64 8.45
N VAL A 48 -29.88 -10.45 7.93
CA VAL A 48 -28.63 -10.27 7.18
C VAL A 48 -27.42 -10.59 8.04
N CYS A 49 -27.36 -10.09 9.28
CA CYS A 49 -26.28 -10.41 10.21
C CYS A 49 -26.21 -11.91 10.51
N ASN A 50 -27.35 -12.59 10.67
CA ASN A 50 -27.38 -14.02 10.95
C ASN A 50 -26.78 -14.86 9.81
N ILE A 51 -26.97 -14.46 8.54
CA ILE A 51 -26.29 -15.11 7.38
C ILE A 51 -24.77 -15.12 7.54
N PHE A 52 -24.22 -14.07 8.16
CA PHE A 52 -22.78 -13.90 8.34
C PHE A 52 -22.29 -14.45 9.68
N GLY A 53 -23.14 -14.51 10.71
CA GLY A 53 -22.79 -15.01 12.05
C GLY A 53 -23.05 -16.50 12.27
N GLU A 54 -23.87 -17.15 11.44
CA GLU A 54 -24.15 -18.58 11.55
C GLU A 54 -23.01 -19.44 10.99
N SER A 55 -22.47 -20.32 11.82
CA SER A 55 -21.42 -21.30 11.45
C SER A 55 -21.96 -22.51 10.68
N ASP A 56 -23.21 -22.45 10.20
CA ASP A 56 -23.91 -23.63 9.73
C ASP A 56 -23.55 -23.97 8.28
N THR A 57 -23.41 -25.27 8.02
CA THR A 57 -22.82 -25.83 6.78
C THR A 57 -23.55 -25.53 5.47
N LYS A 58 -24.69 -24.82 5.50
CA LYS A 58 -25.50 -24.53 4.31
C LYS A 58 -25.22 -23.13 3.80
N PHE A 59 -24.50 -23.09 2.70
CA PHE A 59 -24.23 -21.88 1.96
C PHE A 59 -25.54 -21.22 1.46
N PRO A 60 -25.76 -19.92 1.71
CA PRO A 60 -27.00 -19.25 1.31
C PRO A 60 -27.13 -19.23 -0.22
N PRO A 61 -28.33 -19.46 -0.78
CA PRO A 61 -28.58 -19.29 -2.21
C PRO A 61 -28.28 -17.87 -2.67
N LEU A 62 -27.85 -17.70 -3.92
CA LEU A 62 -27.52 -16.39 -4.49
C LEU A 62 -28.67 -15.38 -4.35
N ALA A 63 -29.92 -15.81 -4.58
CA ALA A 63 -31.10 -14.95 -4.43
C ALA A 63 -31.30 -14.43 -3.00
N THR A 64 -30.90 -15.21 -1.99
CA THR A 64 -30.91 -14.80 -0.59
C THR A 64 -29.87 -13.71 -0.34
N LEU A 65 -28.65 -13.88 -0.89
CA LEU A 65 -27.59 -12.88 -0.81
C LEU A 65 -27.95 -11.59 -1.57
N GLU A 66 -28.57 -11.68 -2.74
CA GLU A 66 -29.08 -10.52 -3.49
C GLU A 66 -30.11 -9.74 -2.65
N SER A 67 -31.02 -10.44 -1.96
CA SER A 67 -31.97 -9.80 -1.04
C SER A 67 -31.27 -9.14 0.14
N ALA A 68 -30.24 -9.79 0.70
CA ALA A 68 -29.43 -9.23 1.77
C ALA A 68 -28.67 -7.95 1.35
N VAL A 69 -28.16 -7.89 0.11
CA VAL A 69 -27.54 -6.69 -0.46
C VAL A 69 -28.52 -5.53 -0.51
N ILE A 70 -29.76 -5.77 -0.98
CA ILE A 70 -30.81 -4.74 -1.04
C ILE A 70 -31.09 -4.21 0.36
N VAL A 71 -31.33 -5.10 1.34
CA VAL A 71 -31.57 -4.72 2.73
C VAL A 71 -30.39 -3.90 3.27
N PHE A 72 -29.15 -4.37 3.13
CA PHE A 72 -27.99 -3.63 3.62
C PHE A 72 -27.90 -2.21 3.04
N ARG A 73 -28.09 -2.06 1.72
CA ARG A 73 -28.08 -0.75 1.04
C ARG A 73 -29.21 0.16 1.56
N GLU A 74 -30.42 -0.36 1.79
CA GLU A 74 -31.53 0.41 2.36
C GLU A 74 -31.24 0.87 3.80
N GLU A 75 -30.72 -0.02 4.64
CA GLU A 75 -30.40 0.27 6.04
C GLU A 75 -29.28 1.30 6.15
N PHE A 76 -28.29 1.20 5.27
CA PHE A 76 -27.24 2.20 5.10
C PHE A 76 -27.82 3.57 4.67
N ALA A 77 -28.68 3.59 3.65
CA ALA A 77 -29.32 4.83 3.17
C ALA A 77 -30.22 5.49 4.24
N ARG A 78 -30.84 4.70 5.13
CA ARG A 78 -31.61 5.17 6.29
C ARG A 78 -30.72 5.63 7.46
N GLY A 79 -29.40 5.50 7.35
CA GLY A 79 -28.44 5.88 8.40
C GLY A 79 -28.40 4.92 9.59
N ARG A 80 -28.94 3.70 9.46
CA ARG A 80 -28.89 2.67 10.50
C ARG A 80 -27.59 1.87 10.50
N VAL A 81 -26.84 1.94 9.40
CA VAL A 81 -25.47 1.41 9.28
C VAL A 81 -24.50 2.56 8.98
N THR A 82 -23.36 2.60 9.68
CA THR A 82 -22.26 3.55 9.42
C THR A 82 -20.98 2.82 9.03
N LEU A 83 -20.05 3.53 8.40
CA LEU A 83 -18.80 2.97 7.83
C LEU A 83 -17.55 3.57 8.48
N GLY A 84 -17.55 3.69 9.82
CA GLY A 84 -16.37 4.13 10.57
C GLY A 84 -16.64 5.24 11.59
N GLY A 85 -17.68 6.05 11.37
CA GLY A 85 -18.07 7.14 12.26
C GLY A 85 -19.46 6.96 12.88
N LYS A 86 -19.93 8.05 13.49
CA LYS A 86 -21.23 8.15 14.16
C LYS A 86 -22.37 8.48 13.20
N ARG A 87 -22.07 8.99 12.00
CA ARG A 87 -23.05 9.37 10.98
C ARG A 87 -22.75 8.70 9.64
N PRO A 88 -23.79 8.44 8.81
CA PRO A 88 -23.60 7.99 7.43
C PRO A 88 -22.96 9.10 6.57
N PRO A 89 -22.33 8.74 5.43
CA PRO A 89 -21.67 9.71 4.58
C PRO A 89 -22.65 10.67 3.90
N LEU A 90 -22.29 11.96 3.81
CA LEU A 90 -23.14 12.99 3.20
C LEU A 90 -22.97 13.15 1.68
N SER A 91 -21.94 12.53 1.09
CA SER A 91 -21.68 12.62 -0.35
C SER A 91 -20.93 11.40 -0.86
N ASN A 92 -20.99 11.19 -2.19
CA ASN A 92 -20.34 10.07 -2.87
C ASN A 92 -18.80 10.09 -2.70
N GLN A 93 -18.19 11.27 -2.56
CA GLN A 93 -16.73 11.41 -2.42
C GLN A 93 -16.20 10.79 -1.11
N ILE A 94 -16.99 10.86 -0.03
CA ILE A 94 -16.64 10.34 1.30
C ILE A 94 -17.42 9.07 1.65
N ASN A 95 -18.26 8.58 0.74
CA ASN A 95 -18.98 7.31 0.89
C ASN A 95 -18.13 6.16 0.37
N LEU A 96 -17.66 5.28 1.25
CA LEU A 96 -16.86 4.10 0.87
C LEU A 96 -17.64 3.03 0.08
N LEU A 97 -18.99 3.10 0.08
CA LEU A 97 -19.83 2.27 -0.79
C LEU A 97 -20.16 2.94 -2.13
N SER A 98 -19.72 4.19 -2.33
CA SER A 98 -19.91 4.87 -3.61
C SER A 98 -19.04 4.24 -4.67
N GLU A 99 -19.67 3.82 -5.75
CA GLU A 99 -19.00 3.30 -6.94
C GLU A 99 -18.53 4.44 -7.88
N ASP A 100 -18.46 5.69 -7.39
CA ASP A 100 -18.10 6.88 -8.18
C ASP A 100 -16.68 7.42 -7.94
N TYR A 101 -15.85 6.77 -7.10
CA TYR A 101 -14.51 7.29 -6.82
C TYR A 101 -13.60 7.22 -8.04
N ASN A 102 -13.28 8.36 -8.64
CA ASN A 102 -12.35 8.46 -9.76
C ASN A 102 -11.47 9.72 -9.59
N PRO A 103 -10.17 9.56 -9.32
CA PRO A 103 -9.25 10.68 -9.11
C PRO A 103 -8.72 11.30 -10.41
N LYS A 104 -9.03 10.72 -11.59
CA LYS A 104 -8.63 11.29 -12.89
C LYS A 104 -9.05 12.75 -12.97
N THR A 105 -8.08 13.63 -13.14
CA THR A 105 -8.32 15.07 -13.22
C THR A 105 -7.71 15.62 -14.50
N SER A 106 -8.54 16.21 -15.36
CA SER A 106 -8.03 16.97 -16.50
C SER A 106 -7.28 18.23 -16.02
N CYS A 107 -5.95 18.24 -16.17
CA CYS A 107 -5.11 19.41 -15.94
C CYS A 107 -4.06 19.53 -17.04
N GLU A 108 -4.02 20.67 -17.71
CA GLU A 108 -2.93 21.05 -18.63
C GLU A 108 -1.89 21.95 -17.96
N CYS A 109 -2.01 22.08 -16.63
CA CYS A 109 -1.12 22.87 -15.82
C CYS A 109 0.25 22.21 -15.68
N ASN A 110 1.27 22.99 -15.35
CA ASN A 110 2.59 22.44 -15.02
C ASN A 110 2.75 22.15 -13.52
N GLY A 111 1.71 22.16 -12.69
CA GLY A 111 1.83 22.01 -11.22
C GLY A 111 2.48 23.21 -10.51
N ILE A 112 2.84 23.07 -9.23
CA ILE A 112 3.46 24.15 -8.40
C ILE A 112 4.96 24.29 -8.67
N GLY A 113 5.38 25.48 -9.12
CA GLY A 113 6.72 25.76 -9.67
C GLY A 113 7.88 25.80 -8.68
N LEU A 114 9.10 25.64 -9.23
CA LEU A 114 10.38 25.49 -8.53
C LEU A 114 10.82 26.66 -7.64
N SER A 115 10.32 27.88 -7.88
CA SER A 115 10.94 29.12 -7.35
C SER A 115 10.00 30.02 -6.54
N SER A 116 8.81 29.56 -6.14
CA SER A 116 7.75 30.47 -5.66
C SER A 116 6.95 30.03 -4.43
N ALA A 117 7.42 29.04 -3.66
CA ALA A 117 6.76 28.67 -2.42
C ALA A 117 7.58 29.13 -1.20
N PRO A 118 7.05 30.02 -0.33
CA PRO A 118 7.59 30.19 1.01
C PRO A 118 7.75 28.84 1.71
N SER A 119 8.81 28.66 2.50
CA SER A 119 9.11 27.40 3.20
C SER A 119 7.99 26.93 4.15
N ASN A 120 7.12 27.86 4.57
CA ASN A 120 6.05 27.65 5.55
C ASN A 120 4.65 28.01 5.01
N ILE A 121 4.30 27.57 3.80
CA ILE A 121 2.92 27.70 3.30
C ILE A 121 1.98 26.84 4.17
N SER A 122 0.94 27.46 4.72
CA SER A 122 -0.15 26.73 5.41
C SER A 122 -1.11 26.07 4.42
N PHE A 123 -1.88 25.09 4.89
CA PHE A 123 -2.93 24.44 4.11
C PHE A 123 -3.93 25.46 3.52
N GLU A 124 -4.36 26.45 4.31
CA GLU A 124 -5.30 27.51 3.88
C GLU A 124 -4.70 28.36 2.77
N THR A 125 -3.43 28.75 2.95
CA THR A 125 -2.70 29.57 1.98
C THR A 125 -2.56 28.82 0.67
N LEU A 126 -2.16 27.55 0.71
CA LEU A 126 -2.03 26.69 -0.47
C LEU A 126 -3.38 26.55 -1.18
N SER A 127 -4.43 26.30 -0.42
CA SER A 127 -5.76 26.03 -0.95
C SER A 127 -6.47 27.26 -1.53
N GLN A 128 -6.05 28.47 -1.16
CA GLN A 128 -6.54 29.72 -1.76
C GLN A 128 -5.79 30.10 -3.03
N ASN A 129 -4.51 29.69 -3.16
CA ASN A 129 -3.60 30.20 -4.19
C ASN A 129 -3.19 29.16 -5.24
N CYS A 130 -3.45 27.87 -5.01
CA CYS A 130 -3.10 26.82 -5.95
C CYS A 130 -3.88 26.97 -7.27
N ARG A 131 -3.19 26.80 -8.41
CA ARG A 131 -3.80 26.84 -9.76
C ARG A 131 -3.86 25.47 -10.45
N CYS A 132 -3.26 24.44 -9.87
CA CYS A 132 -3.32 23.08 -10.40
C CYS A 132 -4.64 22.43 -10.00
N ASN A 133 -5.45 21.99 -10.98
CA ASN A 133 -6.76 21.38 -10.72
C ASN A 133 -6.66 20.08 -9.90
N ALA A 134 -5.70 19.21 -10.19
CA ALA A 134 -5.48 17.98 -9.42
C ALA A 134 -5.20 18.29 -7.93
N ILE A 135 -4.30 19.24 -7.66
CA ILE A 135 -4.00 19.68 -6.30
C ILE A 135 -5.23 20.37 -5.66
N LYS A 136 -5.98 21.19 -6.41
CA LYS A 136 -7.23 21.79 -5.89
C LYS A 136 -8.24 20.72 -5.47
N ASN A 137 -8.48 19.71 -6.31
CA ASN A 137 -9.41 18.61 -6.02
C ASN A 137 -8.98 17.84 -4.76
N MET A 138 -7.68 17.56 -4.60
CA MET A 138 -7.14 17.00 -3.37
C MET A 138 -7.48 17.89 -2.16
N LEU A 139 -7.15 19.18 -2.21
CA LEU A 139 -7.35 20.11 -1.10
C LEU A 139 -8.84 20.32 -0.77
N GLU A 140 -9.72 20.28 -1.77
CA GLU A 140 -11.17 20.32 -1.57
C GLU A 140 -11.68 19.07 -0.86
N LEU A 141 -11.20 17.88 -1.22
CA LEU A 141 -11.57 16.64 -0.54
C LEU A 141 -11.00 16.58 0.88
N VAL A 142 -9.78 17.06 1.12
CA VAL A 142 -9.22 17.20 2.49
C VAL A 142 -10.10 18.09 3.36
N ARG A 143 -10.59 19.22 2.84
CA ARG A 143 -11.53 20.08 3.58
C ARG A 143 -12.86 19.40 3.84
N LEU A 144 -13.38 18.64 2.87
CA LEU A 144 -14.63 17.92 3.02
C LEU A 144 -14.52 16.87 4.15
N ILE A 145 -13.48 16.04 4.11
CA ILE A 145 -13.18 15.05 5.17
C ILE A 145 -13.04 15.72 6.54
N GLY A 146 -12.39 16.89 6.59
CA GLY A 146 -12.21 17.65 7.82
C GLY A 146 -13.50 18.26 8.40
N ARG A 147 -14.44 18.68 7.54
CA ARG A 147 -15.76 19.15 7.98
C ARG A 147 -16.64 18.02 8.51
N GLU A 148 -16.43 16.81 7.99
CA GLU A 148 -17.24 15.62 8.28
C GLU A 148 -16.52 14.61 9.19
N GLN A 149 -15.75 15.10 10.18
CA GLN A 149 -14.95 14.30 11.11
C GLN A 149 -15.74 13.30 11.96
N ASP A 150 -17.07 13.39 12.03
CA ASP A 150 -17.91 12.45 12.74
C ASP A 150 -18.45 11.31 11.86
N GLN A 151 -18.10 11.30 10.56
CA GLN A 151 -18.42 10.21 9.62
C GLN A 151 -17.29 9.17 9.52
N TRP A 152 -16.14 9.43 10.14
CA TRP A 152 -15.00 8.52 10.20
C TRP A 152 -14.32 8.59 11.57
N ASN A 153 -13.50 7.59 11.91
CA ASN A 153 -12.72 7.57 13.15
C ASN A 153 -11.35 6.95 12.91
N GLY A 154 -10.30 7.77 13.05
CA GLY A 154 -8.91 7.34 12.90
C GLY A 154 -8.25 6.87 14.20
N HIS A 155 -8.99 6.76 15.31
CA HIS A 155 -8.48 6.41 16.65
C HIS A 155 -7.24 7.21 17.10
N GLY A 156 -7.14 8.47 16.69
CA GLY A 156 -5.98 9.34 16.97
C GLY A 156 -4.69 8.95 16.23
N ILE A 157 -4.71 7.90 15.40
CA ILE A 157 -3.63 7.55 14.46
C ILE A 157 -3.76 8.42 13.21
N LEU A 158 -4.94 8.37 12.58
CA LEU A 158 -5.29 9.24 11.46
C LEU A 158 -6.04 10.46 12.01
N THR A 159 -5.57 11.65 11.64
CA THR A 159 -6.12 12.92 12.13
C THR A 159 -6.29 13.89 10.96
N GLN A 160 -7.21 14.84 11.10
CA GLN A 160 -7.40 15.90 10.11
C GLN A 160 -6.12 16.69 9.88
N GLU A 161 -5.42 17.07 10.97
CA GLU A 161 -4.12 17.75 10.89
C GLU A 161 -3.08 16.92 10.12
N GLY A 162 -3.06 15.59 10.34
CA GLY A 162 -2.18 14.68 9.60
C GLY A 162 -2.47 14.69 8.09
N LEU A 163 -3.74 14.69 7.72
CA LEU A 163 -4.18 14.75 6.32
C LEU A 163 -3.86 16.10 5.66
N GLU A 164 -4.07 17.21 6.36
CA GLU A 164 -3.70 18.55 5.89
C GLU A 164 -2.18 18.67 5.66
N ASN A 165 -1.39 18.19 6.61
CA ASN A 165 0.07 18.18 6.50
C ASN A 165 0.55 17.29 5.34
N ALA A 166 -0.06 16.12 5.14
CA ALA A 166 0.23 15.25 4.00
C ALA A 166 -0.05 15.94 2.66
N ALA A 167 -1.21 16.60 2.53
CA ALA A 167 -1.58 17.30 1.31
C ALA A 167 -0.66 18.48 0.98
N VAL A 168 -0.24 19.24 2.01
CA VAL A 168 0.76 20.31 1.86
C VAL A 168 2.11 19.73 1.44
N GLU A 169 2.56 18.64 2.07
CA GLU A 169 3.83 17.99 1.75
C GLU A 169 3.88 17.47 0.31
N LEU A 170 2.81 16.82 -0.17
CA LEU A 170 2.68 16.35 -1.56
C LEU A 170 2.67 17.52 -2.55
N ALA A 171 1.84 18.54 -2.30
CA ALA A 171 1.73 19.69 -3.19
C ALA A 171 3.05 20.46 -3.36
N LEU A 172 3.91 20.43 -2.34
CA LEU A 172 5.19 21.13 -2.31
C LEU A 172 6.39 20.20 -2.50
N SER A 173 6.19 18.93 -2.89
CA SER A 173 7.26 17.94 -3.08
C SER A 173 8.33 18.38 -4.09
N ASN A 174 7.96 19.27 -5.01
CA ASN A 174 8.77 19.78 -6.11
C ASN A 174 9.48 21.12 -5.85
N THR A 175 9.34 21.69 -4.65
CA THR A 175 9.93 23.00 -4.32
C THR A 175 11.29 22.86 -3.61
N GLU A 176 12.00 23.97 -3.40
CA GLU A 176 13.29 24.01 -2.68
C GLU A 176 14.33 23.01 -3.21
N TRP A 177 14.44 22.95 -4.53
CA TRP A 177 15.35 22.07 -5.22
C TRP A 177 16.82 22.27 -4.81
N GLN A 178 17.54 21.16 -4.60
CA GLN A 178 18.93 21.17 -4.16
C GLN A 178 19.77 20.14 -4.93
N LYS A 179 20.78 20.61 -5.68
CA LYS A 179 21.80 19.75 -6.26
C LYS A 179 22.73 19.20 -5.16
N PRO A 180 23.13 17.92 -5.25
CA PRO A 180 24.20 17.44 -4.40
C PRO A 180 25.51 18.14 -4.76
N THR A 181 26.29 18.44 -3.73
CA THR A 181 27.58 19.13 -3.87
C THR A 181 28.70 18.16 -4.27
N GLU A 182 28.53 16.87 -3.98
CA GLU A 182 29.50 15.83 -4.32
C GLU A 182 28.78 14.49 -4.54
N THR A 183 29.38 13.63 -5.36
CA THR A 183 28.86 12.27 -5.59
C THR A 183 29.30 11.34 -4.45
N CYS A 184 30.60 11.33 -4.14
CA CYS A 184 31.18 10.63 -2.99
C CYS A 184 31.86 11.65 -2.05
N PRO A 185 31.96 11.37 -0.74
CA PRO A 185 32.64 12.28 0.19
C PRO A 185 34.08 12.59 -0.25
N GLY A 186 34.38 13.87 -0.45
CA GLY A 186 35.72 14.33 -0.83
C GLY A 186 36.11 14.02 -2.28
N ARG A 187 35.17 13.65 -3.15
CA ARG A 187 35.41 13.44 -4.59
C ARG A 187 34.40 14.21 -5.43
N GLU A 188 34.88 15.22 -6.14
CA GLU A 188 34.14 15.85 -7.24
C GLU A 188 34.13 14.91 -8.44
N THR A 189 33.11 14.07 -8.52
CA THR A 189 32.79 13.30 -9.72
C THR A 189 31.45 13.79 -10.24
N SER A 190 31.31 13.85 -11.56
CA SER A 190 30.03 14.16 -12.21
C SER A 190 28.99 13.16 -11.75
N ILE A 191 27.83 13.66 -11.31
CA ILE A 191 26.67 12.84 -10.98
C ILE A 191 26.35 11.94 -12.19
N PRO A 192 26.30 10.61 -12.04
CA PRO A 192 26.06 9.72 -13.17
C PRO A 192 24.64 9.87 -13.71
N ASP A 193 24.49 9.58 -15.00
CA ASP A 193 23.17 9.43 -15.61
C ASP A 193 22.54 8.13 -15.11
N VAL A 194 21.47 8.23 -14.33
CA VAL A 194 20.82 7.08 -13.71
C VAL A 194 19.92 6.41 -14.74
N ARG A 195 20.05 5.08 -14.86
CA ARG A 195 19.15 4.24 -15.66
C ARG A 195 18.44 3.24 -14.76
N ALA A 196 17.27 2.79 -15.20
CA ALA A 196 16.43 1.87 -14.47
C ALA A 196 15.93 0.73 -15.40
N PRO A 197 15.59 -0.44 -14.83
CA PRO A 197 14.98 -1.52 -15.59
C PRO A 197 13.66 -1.13 -16.24
N ASP A 198 13.35 -1.80 -17.35
CA ASP A 198 11.99 -1.81 -17.88
C ASP A 198 11.01 -2.40 -16.87
N ARG A 199 9.97 -1.63 -16.51
CA ARG A 199 8.94 -2.03 -15.54
C ARG A 199 7.88 -2.96 -16.14
N ARG A 200 7.83 -3.12 -17.46
CA ARG A 200 6.86 -4.02 -18.11
C ARG A 200 7.10 -5.49 -17.74
N PRO A 201 6.06 -6.32 -17.65
CA PRO A 201 6.23 -7.77 -17.51
C PRO A 201 7.11 -8.35 -18.62
N SER A 202 8.02 -9.25 -18.26
CA SER A 202 8.92 -9.98 -19.14
C SER A 202 8.52 -11.46 -19.18
N PRO A 203 8.09 -12.01 -20.33
CA PRO A 203 7.72 -13.42 -20.46
C PRO A 203 8.84 -14.42 -20.10
N GLN A 204 10.09 -13.96 -20.03
CA GLN A 204 11.23 -14.80 -19.64
C GLN A 204 11.32 -15.01 -18.13
N CYS A 205 10.78 -14.10 -17.33
CA CYS A 205 10.95 -14.06 -15.88
C CYS A 205 9.60 -14.08 -15.13
N ASP A 206 8.52 -13.64 -15.76
CA ASP A 206 7.18 -13.56 -15.21
C ASP A 206 6.36 -14.82 -15.48
N THR A 207 5.54 -15.21 -14.50
CA THR A 207 4.48 -16.18 -14.73
C THR A 207 3.51 -15.65 -15.80
N ALA A 208 3.08 -16.54 -16.70
CA ALA A 208 2.02 -16.24 -17.67
C ALA A 208 0.73 -15.81 -16.95
N PRO A 209 -0.01 -14.80 -17.46
CA PRO A 209 -1.18 -14.25 -16.76
C PRO A 209 -2.20 -15.29 -16.30
N ASP A 210 -2.56 -16.26 -17.15
CA ASP A 210 -3.57 -17.27 -16.78
C ASP A 210 -3.12 -18.16 -15.60
N ALA A 211 -1.87 -18.64 -15.64
CA ALA A 211 -1.31 -19.41 -14.53
C ALA A 211 -1.15 -18.57 -13.26
N HIS A 212 -0.82 -17.28 -13.40
CA HIS A 212 -0.73 -16.35 -12.27
C HIS A 212 -2.09 -16.15 -11.61
N HIS A 213 -3.15 -15.94 -12.39
CA HIS A 213 -4.51 -15.79 -11.87
C HIS A 213 -5.10 -17.08 -11.30
N GLU A 214 -4.64 -18.25 -11.73
CA GLU A 214 -5.01 -19.52 -11.11
C GLU A 214 -4.39 -19.67 -9.71
N MET A 215 -3.11 -19.31 -9.55
CA MET A 215 -2.44 -19.33 -8.25
C MET A 215 -2.96 -18.24 -7.30
N TYR A 216 -3.28 -17.07 -7.85
CA TYR A 216 -3.60 -15.87 -7.09
C TYR A 216 -4.91 -15.23 -7.61
N PRO A 217 -6.06 -15.85 -7.32
CA PRO A 217 -7.32 -15.42 -7.91
C PRO A 217 -7.74 -14.03 -7.44
N THR A 218 -8.03 -13.13 -8.36
CA THR A 218 -8.71 -11.85 -8.08
C THR A 218 -9.86 -11.63 -9.04
N PHE A 219 -10.85 -10.83 -8.65
CA PHE A 219 -11.96 -10.47 -9.52
C PHE A 219 -11.49 -9.67 -10.74
N GLU A 220 -10.49 -8.80 -10.55
CA GLU A 220 -10.01 -7.92 -11.62
C GLU A 220 -9.20 -8.67 -12.68
N ARG A 221 -8.58 -9.80 -12.31
CA ARG A 221 -7.60 -10.51 -13.15
C ARG A 221 -6.56 -9.56 -13.75
N VAL A 222 -6.11 -8.61 -12.92
CA VAL A 222 -5.02 -7.68 -13.21
C VAL A 222 -3.84 -8.05 -12.33
N LYS A 223 -2.68 -8.31 -12.96
CA LYS A 223 -1.47 -8.75 -12.25
C LYS A 223 -1.05 -7.78 -11.16
N LEU A 224 -1.06 -6.48 -11.42
CA LEU A 224 -0.70 -5.47 -10.41
C LEU A 224 -1.61 -5.50 -9.18
N CYS A 225 -2.92 -5.65 -9.38
CA CYS A 225 -3.87 -5.82 -8.28
C CYS A 225 -3.56 -7.10 -7.49
N THR A 226 -3.20 -8.16 -8.20
CA THR A 226 -2.82 -9.44 -7.61
C THR A 226 -1.56 -9.30 -6.75
N ASP A 227 -0.52 -8.64 -7.26
CA ASP A 227 0.74 -8.39 -6.54
C ASP A 227 0.49 -7.60 -5.24
N ALA A 228 -0.26 -6.49 -5.31
CA ALA A 228 -0.58 -5.67 -4.14
C ALA A 228 -1.44 -6.41 -3.10
N LYS A 229 -2.38 -7.26 -3.55
CA LYS A 229 -3.27 -7.99 -2.64
C LYS A 229 -2.56 -9.18 -2.01
N TYR A 230 -1.98 -10.07 -2.81
CA TYR A 230 -1.41 -11.33 -2.31
C TYR A 230 0.00 -11.18 -1.76
N TYR A 231 0.87 -10.39 -2.38
CA TYR A 231 2.25 -10.28 -1.91
C TYR A 231 2.42 -9.27 -0.78
N TYR A 232 1.42 -8.40 -0.55
CA TYR A 232 1.40 -7.45 0.55
C TYR A 232 0.21 -7.63 1.51
N SER A 233 -1.01 -7.23 1.13
CA SER A 233 -2.13 -7.09 2.09
C SER A 233 -2.47 -8.40 2.80
N ILE A 234 -2.67 -9.48 2.03
CA ILE A 234 -2.98 -10.82 2.55
C ILE A 234 -1.75 -11.43 3.23
N ALA A 235 -0.55 -11.20 2.66
CA ALA A 235 0.71 -11.64 3.26
C ALA A 235 0.92 -11.11 4.68
N CYS A 236 0.45 -9.89 4.99
CA CYS A 236 0.53 -9.32 6.34
C CYS A 236 -0.18 -10.17 7.40
N GLY A 237 -1.19 -10.96 7.01
CA GLY A 237 -1.86 -11.91 7.90
C GLY A 237 -1.00 -13.13 8.24
N GLY A 238 0.03 -13.45 7.47
CA GLY A 238 0.88 -14.64 7.68
C GLY A 238 0.09 -15.95 7.73
N SER A 239 -1.05 -16.00 7.04
CA SER A 239 -2.06 -17.08 7.11
C SER A 239 -2.60 -17.37 8.51
N LEU A 240 -2.50 -16.41 9.43
CA LEU A 240 -3.16 -16.43 10.74
C LEU A 240 -4.59 -15.87 10.67
N CYS A 241 -4.89 -15.06 9.64
CA CYS A 241 -6.19 -14.46 9.43
C CYS A 241 -7.04 -15.34 8.50
N ASP A 242 -8.36 -15.33 8.71
CA ASP A 242 -9.34 -15.92 7.80
C ASP A 242 -9.14 -15.40 6.37
N GLU A 243 -9.11 -16.30 5.39
CA GLU A 243 -8.80 -15.95 4.01
C GLU A 243 -9.88 -15.05 3.38
N GLY A 244 -11.16 -15.29 3.70
CA GLY A 244 -12.27 -14.47 3.22
C GLY A 244 -12.20 -13.04 3.76
N ILE A 245 -11.89 -12.87 5.05
CA ILE A 245 -11.70 -11.55 5.65
C ILE A 245 -10.44 -10.87 5.11
N SER A 246 -9.33 -11.59 4.98
CA SER A 246 -8.08 -11.07 4.41
C SER A 246 -8.30 -10.59 2.98
N ARG A 247 -9.06 -11.36 2.20
CA ARG A 247 -9.45 -11.02 0.83
C ARG A 247 -10.30 -9.77 0.78
N ALA A 248 -11.32 -9.68 1.63
CA ALA A 248 -12.17 -8.50 1.73
C ALA A 248 -11.37 -7.25 2.17
N LEU A 249 -10.41 -7.37 3.10
CA LEU A 249 -9.53 -6.25 3.46
C LEU A 249 -8.67 -5.78 2.28
N ALA A 250 -8.14 -6.73 1.50
CA ALA A 250 -7.35 -6.42 0.32
C ALA A 250 -8.19 -5.74 -0.77
N ASP A 251 -9.42 -6.23 -1.00
CA ASP A 251 -10.36 -5.67 -1.99
C ASP A 251 -10.97 -4.32 -1.50
N MET A 252 -11.11 -4.09 -0.19
CA MET A 252 -11.43 -2.77 0.38
C MET A 252 -10.36 -1.72 0.06
N GLY A 253 -9.12 -2.14 -0.16
CA GLY A 253 -8.04 -1.30 -0.66
C GLY A 253 -8.13 -0.95 -2.15
N ASN A 254 -9.18 -1.34 -2.87
CA ASN A 254 -9.29 -1.05 -4.31
C ASN A 254 -9.28 0.45 -4.64
N ASP A 255 -9.77 1.32 -3.74
CA ASP A 255 -9.65 2.78 -3.93
C ASP A 255 -8.20 3.27 -3.91
N ILE A 256 -7.31 2.59 -3.19
CA ILE A 256 -5.86 2.88 -3.21
C ILE A 256 -5.30 2.51 -4.59
N LEU A 257 -5.69 1.35 -5.13
CA LEU A 257 -5.28 0.94 -6.47
C LEU A 257 -5.83 1.87 -7.57
N ILE A 258 -7.07 2.34 -7.43
CA ILE A 258 -7.62 3.37 -8.31
C ILE A 258 -6.80 4.65 -8.19
N ALA A 259 -6.51 5.12 -6.98
CA ALA A 259 -5.74 6.34 -6.75
C ALA A 259 -4.35 6.31 -7.40
N ASP A 260 -3.61 5.22 -7.24
CA ASP A 260 -2.25 5.07 -7.75
C ASP A 260 -2.19 4.84 -9.27
N TYR A 261 -3.18 4.14 -9.83
CA TYR A 261 -3.09 3.60 -11.19
C TYR A 261 -4.23 4.03 -12.13
N CYS A 262 -5.11 4.96 -11.75
CA CYS A 262 -6.26 5.31 -12.60
C CYS A 262 -5.83 5.79 -14.00
N GLU A 263 -4.69 6.49 -14.14
CA GLU A 263 -4.23 6.99 -15.45
C GLU A 263 -3.92 5.86 -16.45
N ALA A 264 -3.55 4.68 -15.93
CA ALA A 264 -3.30 3.48 -16.75
C ALA A 264 -4.55 2.59 -16.88
N ALA A 265 -5.47 2.66 -15.92
CA ALA A 265 -6.67 1.84 -15.91
C ALA A 265 -7.74 2.36 -16.89
N ASN A 266 -8.32 1.43 -17.65
CA ASN A 266 -9.51 1.71 -18.44
C ASN A 266 -10.76 1.82 -17.54
N GLU A 267 -11.83 2.38 -18.10
CA GLU A 267 -13.07 2.63 -17.34
C GLU A 267 -13.74 1.32 -16.84
N GLU A 268 -13.62 0.21 -17.58
CA GLU A 268 -14.16 -1.08 -17.17
C GLU A 268 -13.46 -1.63 -15.92
N THR A 269 -12.12 -1.52 -15.87
CA THR A 269 -11.30 -1.91 -14.72
C THR A 269 -11.61 -1.03 -13.51
N ILE A 270 -11.74 0.29 -13.71
CA ILE A 270 -12.12 1.21 -12.62
C ILE A 270 -13.50 0.84 -12.06
N ALA A 271 -14.49 0.64 -12.93
CA ALA A 271 -15.84 0.25 -12.52
C ALA A 271 -15.85 -1.08 -11.74
N LEU A 272 -15.02 -2.04 -12.14
CA LEU A 272 -14.90 -3.32 -11.43
C LEU A 272 -14.24 -3.15 -10.06
N LEU A 273 -13.17 -2.37 -9.96
CA LEU A 273 -12.49 -2.06 -8.69
C LEU A 273 -13.43 -1.34 -7.71
N GLN A 274 -14.20 -0.37 -8.20
CA GLN A 274 -15.21 0.37 -7.43
C GLN A 274 -16.27 -0.57 -6.84
N LYS A 275 -16.86 -1.43 -7.69
CA LYS A 275 -17.88 -2.41 -7.30
C LYS A 275 -17.39 -3.40 -6.25
N THR A 276 -16.23 -4.00 -6.51
CA THR A 276 -15.65 -5.01 -5.63
C THR A 276 -15.15 -4.39 -4.32
N GLY A 277 -14.68 -3.14 -4.35
CA GLY A 277 -14.35 -2.36 -3.15
C GLY A 277 -15.58 -2.07 -2.28
N ALA A 278 -16.68 -1.62 -2.88
CA ALA A 278 -17.94 -1.39 -2.16
C ALA A 278 -18.52 -2.70 -1.57
N ALA A 279 -18.46 -3.80 -2.33
CA ALA A 279 -18.83 -5.13 -1.83
C ALA A 279 -17.95 -5.56 -0.64
N ALA A 280 -16.65 -5.30 -0.68
CA ALA A 280 -15.71 -5.60 0.39
C ALA A 280 -15.98 -4.77 1.66
N VAL A 281 -16.21 -3.46 1.52
CA VAL A 281 -16.54 -2.58 2.65
C VAL A 281 -17.82 -3.04 3.35
N SER A 282 -18.86 -3.37 2.59
CA SER A 282 -20.13 -3.86 3.16
C SER A 282 -19.97 -5.23 3.84
N PHE A 283 -19.22 -6.15 3.23
CA PHE A 283 -18.89 -7.45 3.83
C PHE A 283 -18.18 -7.28 5.17
N LEU A 284 -17.11 -6.47 5.21
CA LEU A 284 -16.33 -6.22 6.42
C LEU A 284 -17.17 -5.54 7.49
N ARG A 285 -18.09 -4.64 7.10
CA ARG A 285 -19.02 -4.02 8.05
C ARG A 285 -19.95 -5.05 8.68
N LEU A 286 -20.49 -5.98 7.90
CA LEU A 286 -21.31 -7.08 8.42
C LEU A 286 -20.51 -7.99 9.36
N CYS A 287 -19.28 -8.35 8.98
CA CYS A 287 -18.36 -9.08 9.86
C CYS A 287 -18.06 -8.34 11.17
N ASN A 288 -17.96 -7.01 11.13
CA ASN A 288 -17.81 -6.18 12.32
C ASN A 288 -19.08 -6.19 13.20
N MET A 289 -20.27 -6.08 12.60
CA MET A 289 -21.54 -6.12 13.34
C MET A 289 -21.79 -7.45 14.05
N VAL A 290 -21.34 -8.58 13.48
CA VAL A 290 -21.43 -9.91 14.11
C VAL A 290 -20.25 -10.24 15.03
N GLY A 291 -19.29 -9.32 15.17
CA GLY A 291 -18.18 -9.42 16.13
C GLY A 291 -16.92 -10.16 15.65
N TYR A 292 -16.79 -10.49 14.35
CA TYR A 292 -15.55 -11.06 13.81
C TYR A 292 -14.45 -10.03 13.59
N ILE A 293 -14.82 -8.76 13.42
CA ILE A 293 -13.90 -7.64 13.27
C ILE A 293 -14.21 -6.63 14.36
N ALA A 294 -13.20 -6.21 15.12
CA ALA A 294 -13.39 -5.19 16.15
C ALA A 294 -13.59 -3.79 15.51
N ASP A 295 -14.31 -2.90 16.21
CA ASP A 295 -14.52 -1.52 15.76
C ASP A 295 -13.19 -0.83 15.41
N TRP A 296 -12.17 -0.99 16.27
CA TRP A 296 -10.83 -0.45 16.01
C TRP A 296 -10.25 -0.87 14.65
N GLN A 297 -10.47 -2.11 14.23
CA GLN A 297 -9.94 -2.65 12.98
C GLN A 297 -10.69 -2.06 11.78
N PHE A 298 -12.03 -2.11 11.83
CA PHE A 298 -12.86 -1.62 10.74
C PHE A 298 -12.80 -0.10 10.58
N GLU A 299 -12.94 0.65 11.67
CA GLU A 299 -12.95 2.12 11.65
C GLU A 299 -11.60 2.68 11.15
N LEU A 300 -10.48 2.07 11.56
CA LEU A 300 -9.15 2.51 11.16
C LEU A 300 -8.86 2.28 9.67
N VAL A 301 -9.22 1.11 9.12
CA VAL A 301 -9.04 0.87 7.68
C VAL A 301 -9.98 1.75 6.85
N ALA A 302 -11.21 1.96 7.30
CA ALA A 302 -12.16 2.87 6.65
C ALA A 302 -11.63 4.32 6.61
N ALA A 303 -11.14 4.83 7.74
CA ALA A 303 -10.52 6.16 7.81
C ALA A 303 -9.27 6.25 6.91
N SER A 304 -8.46 5.18 6.83
CA SER A 304 -7.28 5.14 5.96
C SER A 304 -7.64 5.22 4.49
N VAL A 305 -8.62 4.45 4.04
CA VAL A 305 -9.08 4.49 2.63
C VAL A 305 -9.64 5.86 2.30
N LEU A 306 -10.43 6.45 3.22
CA LEU A 306 -10.97 7.80 3.04
C LEU A 306 -9.87 8.86 2.92
N HIS A 307 -8.85 8.83 3.79
CA HIS A 307 -7.70 9.73 3.71
C HIS A 307 -6.92 9.51 2.41
N PHE A 308 -6.76 8.26 1.97
CA PHE A 308 -6.09 7.94 0.71
C PHE A 308 -6.85 8.48 -0.50
N ARG A 309 -8.19 8.41 -0.50
CA ARG A 309 -9.01 9.00 -1.58
C ARG A 309 -8.67 10.47 -1.82
N ALA A 310 -8.39 11.23 -0.76
CA ALA A 310 -7.98 12.62 -0.85
C ALA A 310 -6.60 12.78 -1.49
N THR A 311 -5.59 12.07 -1.00
CA THR A 311 -4.24 12.14 -1.57
C THR A 311 -4.19 11.58 -2.99
N GLY A 312 -5.08 10.65 -3.34
CA GLY A 312 -5.19 10.05 -4.67
C GLY A 312 -5.52 11.03 -5.79
N TYR A 313 -6.06 12.21 -5.49
CA TYR A 313 -6.22 13.29 -6.49
C TYR A 313 -4.91 14.00 -6.83
N TYR A 314 -3.86 13.85 -6.01
CA TYR A 314 -2.56 14.44 -6.30
C TYR A 314 -1.97 13.85 -7.59
N ARG A 315 -1.49 14.72 -8.48
CA ARG A 315 -0.72 14.34 -9.65
C ARG A 315 0.48 15.27 -9.77
N ASP A 316 1.65 14.68 -9.97
CA ASP A 316 2.87 15.44 -10.22
C ASP A 316 2.89 15.98 -11.65
N HIS A 317 2.17 17.08 -11.87
CA HIS A 317 2.21 17.82 -13.13
C HIS A 317 3.51 18.64 -13.33
N ALA A 318 4.44 18.63 -12.36
CA ALA A 318 5.71 19.34 -12.48
C ALA A 318 6.82 18.49 -13.09
N MET A 319 6.66 17.16 -13.25
CA MET A 319 7.72 16.25 -13.70
C MET A 319 8.44 16.70 -14.97
N SER A 320 7.73 17.21 -15.98
CA SER A 320 8.29 17.59 -17.30
C SER A 320 9.30 18.73 -17.26
N ARG A 321 9.31 19.54 -16.18
CA ARG A 321 10.19 20.70 -15.99
C ARG A 321 11.20 20.50 -14.87
N LEU A 322 11.15 19.36 -14.18
CA LEU A 322 12.15 19.02 -13.20
C LEU A 322 13.50 18.80 -13.89
N PRO A 323 14.62 19.18 -13.27
CA PRO A 323 15.93 18.82 -13.79
C PRO A 323 16.04 17.29 -13.85
N ARG A 324 16.90 16.78 -14.74
CA ARG A 324 17.23 15.36 -14.76
C ARG A 324 18.30 15.04 -13.73
N GLY A 325 18.35 13.77 -13.31
CA GLY A 325 19.38 13.23 -12.44
C GLY A 325 19.07 13.33 -10.95
N LEU A 326 20.11 13.13 -10.13
CA LEU A 326 20.00 13.04 -8.68
C LEU A 326 20.01 14.44 -8.03
N PHE A 327 18.94 14.76 -7.33
CA PHE A 327 18.81 15.97 -6.54
C PHE A 327 17.75 15.80 -5.45
N GLY A 328 17.89 16.56 -4.38
CA GLY A 328 16.90 16.67 -3.32
C GLY A 328 15.90 17.80 -3.56
N SER A 329 14.85 17.82 -2.76
CA SER A 329 13.85 18.89 -2.74
C SER A 329 13.30 19.08 -1.31
N ARG A 330 12.33 19.98 -1.15
CA ARG A 330 11.65 20.25 0.12
C ARG A 330 11.19 18.93 0.73
N GLN A 331 11.43 18.75 2.03
CA GLN A 331 10.91 17.61 2.78
C GLN A 331 10.82 17.99 4.26
N THR A 332 9.66 17.75 4.88
CA THR A 332 9.45 18.04 6.32
C THR A 332 9.50 16.81 7.20
N GLY A 333 9.47 15.61 6.61
CA GLY A 333 9.71 14.34 7.28
C GLY A 333 9.51 13.14 6.36
N ASN A 334 9.95 11.96 6.78
CA ASN A 334 9.79 10.73 5.99
C ASN A 334 8.34 10.20 6.02
N THR A 335 7.58 10.53 7.07
CA THR A 335 6.26 9.95 7.33
C THR A 335 5.10 10.89 6.98
N VAL A 336 5.40 12.15 6.65
CA VAL A 336 4.39 13.24 6.62
C VAL A 336 3.28 12.94 5.63
N HIS A 337 3.58 12.57 4.38
CA HIS A 337 2.55 12.07 3.46
C HIS A 337 2.50 10.53 3.41
N ARG A 338 3.64 9.85 3.60
CA ARG A 338 3.74 8.39 3.51
C ARG A 338 2.88 7.62 4.52
N HIS A 339 2.47 8.24 5.62
CA HIS A 339 1.51 7.62 6.54
C HIS A 339 0.09 7.47 5.96
N ILE A 340 -0.18 8.06 4.80
CA ILE A 340 -1.41 7.83 4.02
C ILE A 340 -1.01 7.14 2.73
N ASP A 341 -0.11 7.76 1.98
CA ASP A 341 0.29 7.44 0.60
C ASP A 341 0.97 6.07 0.40
N LEU A 342 1.29 5.33 1.47
CA LEU A 342 1.71 3.92 1.34
C LEU A 342 0.55 2.94 1.20
N GLY A 343 -0.69 3.34 1.53
CA GLY A 343 -1.88 2.49 1.36
C GLY A 343 -1.89 1.24 2.25
N PHE A 344 -1.02 1.19 3.25
CA PHE A 344 -0.59 -0.06 3.87
C PHE A 344 -1.41 -0.43 5.13
N MET A 345 -2.45 0.35 5.46
CA MET A 345 -3.30 0.10 6.64
C MET A 345 -4.12 -1.19 6.48
N VAL A 346 -4.49 -1.57 5.26
CA VAL A 346 -5.15 -2.85 4.97
C VAL A 346 -4.31 -4.04 5.47
N GLY A 347 -2.99 -3.95 5.34
CA GLY A 347 -2.05 -4.95 5.85
C GLY A 347 -1.93 -4.94 7.38
N ILE A 348 -1.90 -3.75 8.00
CA ILE A 348 -1.89 -3.61 9.47
C ILE A 348 -3.12 -4.27 10.09
N VAL A 349 -4.31 -4.02 9.54
CA VAL A 349 -5.56 -4.60 10.04
C VAL A 349 -5.61 -6.10 9.77
N CYS A 350 -5.17 -6.57 8.60
CA CYS A 350 -5.06 -7.99 8.30
C CYS A 350 -4.16 -8.73 9.30
N SER A 351 -3.02 -8.13 9.65
CA SER A 351 -2.10 -8.67 10.65
C SER A 351 -2.68 -8.64 12.06
N SER A 352 -3.33 -7.53 12.44
CA SER A 352 -4.00 -7.36 13.73
C SER A 352 -5.08 -8.42 13.97
N LEU A 353 -5.83 -8.84 12.94
CA LEU A 353 -6.81 -9.91 13.06
C LEU A 353 -6.16 -11.25 13.41
N GLY A 354 -5.00 -11.55 12.84
CA GLY A 354 -4.28 -12.80 13.09
C GLY A 354 -3.51 -12.84 14.41
N THR A 355 -3.12 -11.68 14.95
CA THR A 355 -2.33 -11.58 16.19
C THR A 355 -3.14 -11.14 17.41
N GLY A 356 -4.28 -10.48 17.21
CA GLY A 356 -5.06 -9.80 18.24
C GLY A 356 -4.45 -8.47 18.72
N GLU A 357 -3.29 -8.04 18.18
CA GLU A 357 -2.60 -6.84 18.65
C GLU A 357 -3.10 -5.57 17.94
N LYS A 358 -3.27 -4.49 18.71
CA LYS A 358 -3.52 -3.13 18.19
C LYS A 358 -2.22 -2.35 18.17
N LEU A 359 -2.05 -1.48 17.17
CA LEU A 359 -0.93 -0.55 17.14
C LEU A 359 -1.31 0.76 17.81
N ASP A 360 -0.39 1.31 18.61
CA ASP A 360 -0.48 2.71 19.01
C ASP A 360 0.14 3.62 17.94
N ARG A 361 -0.01 4.94 18.14
CA ARG A 361 0.50 5.96 17.21
C ARG A 361 2.03 5.89 17.05
N LEU A 362 2.78 5.60 18.11
CA LEU A 362 4.24 5.58 18.05
C LEU A 362 4.75 4.39 17.22
N VAL A 363 4.21 3.19 17.46
CA VAL A 363 4.53 1.99 16.68
C VAL A 363 4.10 2.17 15.23
N TYR A 364 2.91 2.74 15.00
CA TYR A 364 2.43 3.06 13.65
C TYR A 364 3.42 3.93 12.87
N PHE A 365 3.85 5.07 13.41
CA PHE A 365 4.76 5.95 12.66
C PHE A 365 6.18 5.38 12.50
N ASN A 366 6.63 4.51 13.40
CA ASN A 366 7.87 3.73 13.20
C ASN A 366 7.72 2.73 12.06
N LEU A 367 6.56 2.10 11.91
CA LEU A 367 6.25 1.19 10.81
C LEU A 367 6.14 1.93 9.47
N VAL A 368 5.45 3.08 9.45
CA VAL A 368 5.39 3.98 8.27
C VAL A 368 6.80 4.32 7.80
N GLU A 369 7.67 4.72 8.72
CA GLU A 369 9.04 5.10 8.34
C GLU A 369 9.85 3.92 7.78
N ALA A 370 9.68 2.71 8.33
CA ALA A 370 10.34 1.52 7.81
C ALA A 370 9.87 1.20 6.39
N CYS A 371 8.55 1.12 6.17
CA CYS A 371 7.99 0.77 4.87
C CYS A 371 8.22 1.87 3.81
N ALA A 372 8.18 3.14 4.19
CA ALA A 372 8.54 4.25 3.31
C ALA A 372 9.99 4.13 2.81
N LEU A 373 10.93 3.82 3.72
CA LEU A 373 12.33 3.63 3.36
C LEU A 373 12.54 2.39 2.49
N LEU A 374 11.88 1.27 2.80
CA LEU A 374 11.93 0.05 1.99
C LEU A 374 11.49 0.33 0.55
N ASN A 375 10.29 0.89 0.38
CA ASN A 375 9.74 1.22 -0.93
C ASN A 375 10.67 2.16 -1.70
N ASP A 376 11.03 3.29 -1.07
CA ASP A 376 11.69 4.39 -1.76
C ASP A 376 13.16 4.12 -2.04
N LEU A 377 13.81 3.23 -1.28
CA LEU A 377 15.16 2.74 -1.58
C LEU A 377 15.16 1.73 -2.74
N VAL A 378 14.24 0.77 -2.74
CA VAL A 378 14.14 -0.24 -3.82
C VAL A 378 13.80 0.43 -5.15
N ASP A 379 12.85 1.38 -5.14
CA ASP A 379 12.43 2.11 -6.34
C ASP A 379 13.31 3.32 -6.68
N PHE A 380 14.35 3.60 -5.88
CA PHE A 380 15.17 4.81 -5.99
C PHE A 380 15.65 5.11 -7.40
N ARG A 381 16.13 4.10 -8.14
CA ARG A 381 16.57 4.26 -9.53
C ARG A 381 15.43 4.65 -10.44
N SER A 382 14.34 3.88 -10.40
CA SER A 382 13.16 4.10 -11.23
C SER A 382 12.57 5.48 -10.98
N ASP A 383 12.39 5.86 -9.71
CA ASP A 383 11.85 7.17 -9.34
C ASP A 383 12.78 8.32 -9.71
N THR A 384 14.11 8.12 -9.61
CA THR A 384 15.09 9.08 -10.13
C THR A 384 14.93 9.28 -11.63
N THR A 385 14.79 8.21 -12.42
CA THR A 385 14.65 8.32 -13.88
C THR A 385 13.34 8.97 -14.32
N ARG A 386 12.27 8.75 -13.55
CA ARG A 386 10.93 9.35 -13.78
C ARG A 386 10.81 10.77 -13.23
N GLY A 387 11.70 11.15 -12.31
CA GLY A 387 11.62 12.40 -11.58
C GLY A 387 10.55 12.41 -10.49
N GLN A 388 10.05 11.24 -10.04
CA GLN A 388 8.96 11.11 -9.07
C GLN A 388 9.37 11.64 -7.68
N ARG A 389 8.67 12.67 -7.20
CA ARG A 389 8.96 13.34 -5.92
C ARG A 389 8.05 12.92 -4.78
N GLU A 390 7.24 11.88 -4.93
CA GLU A 390 6.70 11.19 -3.75
C GLU A 390 7.79 10.46 -2.96
N ASN A 391 8.89 10.07 -3.63
CA ASN A 391 10.02 9.33 -3.06
C ASN A 391 10.80 10.18 -2.04
N VAL A 392 10.67 9.85 -0.74
CA VAL A 392 11.29 10.62 0.35
C VAL A 392 12.80 10.45 0.42
N VAL A 393 13.33 9.32 -0.05
CA VAL A 393 14.79 9.07 -0.08
C VAL A 393 15.44 9.99 -1.09
N LEU A 394 14.89 10.08 -2.30
CA LEU A 394 15.33 10.98 -3.36
C LEU A 394 15.22 12.44 -2.92
N ARG A 395 14.11 12.82 -2.28
CA ARG A 395 13.93 14.18 -1.74
C ARG A 395 14.92 14.52 -0.65
N SER A 396 15.41 13.55 0.11
CA SER A 396 16.37 13.76 1.20
C SER A 396 17.82 13.94 0.77
N ILE A 397 18.15 13.80 -0.53
CA ILE A 397 19.53 13.96 -1.01
C ILE A 397 20.00 15.39 -0.74
N ARG A 398 21.14 15.52 -0.06
CA ARG A 398 21.79 16.81 0.22
C ARG A 398 23.22 16.77 -0.30
N LYS A 399 24.22 16.90 0.57
CA LYS A 399 25.64 17.06 0.20
C LYS A 399 26.18 15.92 -0.68
N SER A 400 26.41 14.75 -0.08
CA SER A 400 26.96 13.57 -0.76
C SER A 400 25.87 12.55 -1.01
N VAL A 401 25.71 12.13 -2.27
CA VAL A 401 24.76 11.07 -2.64
C VAL A 401 25.07 9.77 -1.89
N CYS A 402 26.34 9.34 -1.91
CA CYS A 402 26.74 8.07 -1.31
C CYS A 402 26.53 8.04 0.20
N GLN A 403 26.85 9.14 0.90
CA GLN A 403 26.63 9.25 2.33
C GLN A 403 25.14 9.28 2.65
N SER A 404 24.35 10.07 1.91
CA SER A 404 22.89 10.12 2.07
C SER A 404 22.27 8.73 1.90
N LEU A 405 22.61 8.00 0.84
CA LEU A 405 22.08 6.64 0.62
C LEU A 405 22.53 5.67 1.71
N ASN A 406 23.78 5.72 2.15
CA ASN A 406 24.26 4.90 3.27
C ASN A 406 23.47 5.17 4.56
N ASP A 407 23.22 6.44 4.87
CA ASP A 407 22.46 6.83 6.05
C ASP A 407 21.00 6.36 5.97
N GLN A 408 20.36 6.48 4.80
CA GLN A 408 18.99 5.98 4.60
C GLN A 408 18.91 4.46 4.66
N MET A 409 19.88 3.72 4.10
CA MET A 409 19.94 2.25 4.23
C MET A 409 20.09 1.81 5.68
N ARG A 410 21.02 2.43 6.43
CA ARG A 410 21.22 2.15 7.85
C ARG A 410 19.96 2.43 8.64
N LYS A 411 19.30 3.57 8.35
CA LYS A 411 18.02 3.94 8.97
C LYS A 411 16.93 2.92 8.65
N CYS A 412 16.85 2.47 7.41
CA CYS A 412 15.91 1.44 6.96
C CYS A 412 16.07 0.14 7.76
N ILE A 413 17.29 -0.43 7.78
CA ILE A 413 17.56 -1.67 8.52
C ILE A 413 17.27 -1.50 10.02
N GLY A 414 17.69 -0.38 10.61
CA GLY A 414 17.41 -0.09 12.02
C GLY A 414 15.91 0.03 12.33
N LYS A 415 15.13 0.63 11.43
CA LYS A 415 13.68 0.77 11.58
C LYS A 415 12.95 -0.56 11.35
N VAL A 416 13.41 -1.39 10.43
CA VAL A 416 12.90 -2.76 10.25
C VAL A 416 13.16 -3.59 11.50
N LEU A 417 14.40 -3.58 12.01
CA LEU A 417 14.77 -4.23 13.28
C LEU A 417 13.85 -3.80 14.44
N LEU A 418 13.65 -2.49 14.61
CA LEU A 418 12.79 -1.96 15.65
C LEU A 418 11.35 -2.51 15.55
N ASN A 419 10.77 -2.55 14.34
CA ASN A 419 9.42 -3.08 14.15
C ASN A 419 9.35 -4.60 14.37
N VAL A 420 10.37 -5.36 13.94
CA VAL A 420 10.44 -6.81 14.21
C VAL A 420 10.50 -7.10 15.72
N GLN A 421 11.15 -6.23 16.50
CA GLN A 421 11.29 -6.39 17.96
C GLN A 421 10.10 -5.85 18.76
N ASN A 422 9.33 -4.90 18.22
CA ASN A 422 8.26 -4.21 18.95
C ASN A 422 7.06 -5.13 19.24
N CYS A 423 6.40 -5.63 18.20
CA CYS A 423 5.25 -6.52 18.31
C CYS A 423 5.04 -7.36 17.05
N LYS A 424 4.26 -8.44 17.16
CA LYS A 424 4.07 -9.42 16.09
C LYS A 424 3.35 -8.80 14.88
N THR A 425 2.37 -7.91 15.11
CA THR A 425 1.69 -7.17 14.03
C THR A 425 2.68 -6.34 13.22
N SER A 426 3.50 -5.52 13.87
CA SER A 426 4.47 -4.68 13.14
C SER A 426 5.55 -5.51 12.43
N ALA A 427 5.94 -6.65 13.01
CA ALA A 427 6.89 -7.57 12.38
C ALA A 427 6.30 -8.18 11.10
N LEU A 428 5.09 -8.73 11.16
CA LEU A 428 4.43 -9.34 10.01
C LEU A 428 4.22 -8.32 8.87
N VAL A 429 3.81 -7.09 9.19
CA VAL A 429 3.63 -6.05 8.17
C VAL A 429 4.94 -5.70 7.48
N VAL A 430 6.03 -5.49 8.22
CA VAL A 430 7.32 -5.12 7.59
C VAL A 430 7.92 -6.28 6.78
N MET A 431 7.71 -7.52 7.24
CA MET A 431 8.16 -8.71 6.51
C MET A 431 7.33 -8.94 5.23
N ALA A 432 6.02 -8.75 5.28
CA ALA A 432 5.15 -8.76 4.11
C ALA A 432 5.48 -7.64 3.13
N PHE A 433 5.88 -6.47 3.61
CA PHE A 433 6.36 -5.39 2.75
C PHE A 433 7.65 -5.78 2.02
N CYS A 434 8.58 -6.46 2.70
CA CYS A 434 9.79 -7.01 2.04
C CYS A 434 9.45 -8.09 1.01
N ASN A 435 8.46 -8.95 1.29
CA ASN A 435 7.95 -9.93 0.34
C ASN A 435 7.39 -9.26 -0.91
N TRP A 436 6.56 -8.22 -0.74
CA TRP A 436 6.05 -7.42 -1.85
C TRP A 436 7.15 -6.78 -2.68
N CYS A 437 8.18 -6.19 -2.03
CA CYS A 437 9.34 -5.64 -2.74
C CYS A 437 10.04 -6.67 -3.66
N ILE A 438 10.21 -7.92 -3.19
CA ILE A 438 10.87 -8.98 -3.96
C ILE A 438 9.96 -9.51 -5.07
N MET A 439 8.69 -9.76 -4.75
CA MET A 439 7.75 -10.51 -5.59
C MET A 439 7.06 -9.63 -6.64
N ALA A 440 6.76 -8.38 -6.31
CA ALA A 440 5.93 -7.53 -7.14
C ALA A 440 6.62 -7.13 -8.43
N SER A 441 5.82 -7.06 -9.49
CA SER A 441 6.32 -6.90 -10.84
C SER A 441 6.90 -5.52 -11.16
N HIS A 442 6.57 -4.50 -10.38
CA HIS A 442 7.02 -3.12 -10.63
C HIS A 442 8.37 -2.78 -9.98
N HIS A 443 8.78 -3.50 -8.93
CA HIS A 443 10.06 -3.27 -8.23
C HIS A 443 11.26 -3.92 -8.93
N LYS A 444 11.03 -4.98 -9.72
CA LYS A 444 12.04 -5.60 -10.60
C LYS A 444 13.32 -6.04 -9.88
N VAL A 445 13.22 -6.51 -8.63
CA VAL A 445 14.38 -6.88 -7.81
C VAL A 445 15.25 -7.96 -8.47
N PHE A 446 14.63 -8.98 -9.07
CA PHE A 446 15.36 -10.01 -9.82
C PHE A 446 16.17 -9.38 -10.97
N GLU A 447 15.54 -8.59 -11.82
CA GLU A 447 16.20 -7.94 -12.95
C GLU A 447 17.30 -6.97 -12.50
N LEU A 448 17.05 -6.19 -11.44
CA LEU A 448 18.04 -5.29 -10.85
C LEU A 448 19.30 -6.06 -10.49
N LEU A 449 19.19 -7.18 -9.78
CA LEU A 449 20.35 -7.95 -9.34
C LEU A 449 21.11 -8.61 -10.50
N GLN A 450 20.43 -8.96 -11.59
CA GLN A 450 21.08 -9.52 -12.77
C GLN A 450 21.74 -8.45 -13.66
N GLY A 451 21.20 -7.23 -13.69
CA GLY A 451 21.60 -6.19 -14.64
C GLY A 451 22.47 -5.07 -14.07
N VAL A 452 22.67 -5.01 -12.75
CA VAL A 452 23.59 -4.04 -12.14
C VAL A 452 25.04 -4.53 -12.16
N THR A 453 25.95 -3.70 -12.65
CA THR A 453 27.39 -3.99 -12.71
C THR A 453 28.17 -2.94 -11.92
N VAL A 454 29.32 -3.33 -11.36
CA VAL A 454 30.17 -2.36 -10.65
C VAL A 454 30.75 -1.35 -11.65
N SER A 455 30.56 -0.06 -11.39
CA SER A 455 31.10 1.01 -12.22
C SER A 455 32.63 0.96 -12.27
N ALA A 456 33.17 0.91 -13.48
CA ALA A 456 34.61 1.05 -13.70
C ALA A 456 35.11 2.48 -13.40
N LYS A 457 34.23 3.47 -13.44
CA LYS A 457 34.56 4.89 -13.23
C LYS A 457 34.52 5.28 -11.75
N SER A 458 33.62 4.64 -11.00
CA SER A 458 33.35 4.95 -9.60
C SER A 458 33.28 3.65 -8.80
N PRO A 459 34.43 3.11 -8.32
CA PRO A 459 34.42 1.89 -7.52
C PRO A 459 33.70 2.13 -6.18
N PRO A 460 33.03 1.10 -5.60
CA PRO A 460 32.25 1.23 -4.38
C PRO A 460 33.01 1.88 -3.23
N CYS A 461 32.39 2.84 -2.55
CA CYS A 461 32.91 3.38 -1.30
C CYS A 461 33.02 2.28 -0.23
N LYS A 462 33.91 2.48 0.74
CA LYS A 462 33.89 1.68 1.97
C LYS A 462 32.77 2.20 2.86
N TYR A 463 31.76 1.38 3.06
CA TYR A 463 30.63 1.68 3.92
C TYR A 463 30.77 0.99 5.28
N HIS A 464 30.43 1.70 6.34
CA HIS A 464 30.36 1.19 7.72
C HIS A 464 28.95 1.42 8.26
N GLY A 465 28.57 0.76 9.36
CA GLY A 465 27.32 1.06 10.05
C GLY A 465 26.13 0.17 9.67
N LEU A 466 26.37 -1.01 9.08
CA LEU A 466 25.31 -1.97 8.73
C LEU A 466 25.25 -3.16 9.70
N GLU A 467 25.86 -3.05 10.88
CA GLU A 467 25.88 -4.06 11.93
C GLU A 467 24.47 -4.31 12.53
N ALA A 468 23.55 -3.37 12.32
CA ALA A 468 22.12 -3.55 12.65
C ALA A 468 21.49 -4.74 11.89
N TYR A 469 22.06 -5.13 10.74
CA TYR A 469 21.59 -6.30 10.00
C TYR A 469 21.82 -7.60 10.80
N ASP A 470 22.97 -7.75 11.48
CA ASP A 470 23.23 -8.94 12.31
C ASP A 470 22.25 -9.02 13.49
N GLN A 471 21.82 -7.88 14.02
CA GLN A 471 20.78 -7.83 15.05
C GLN A 471 19.40 -8.17 14.47
N LEU A 472 19.11 -7.72 13.25
CA LEU A 472 17.89 -8.08 12.52
C LEU A 472 17.82 -9.59 12.28
N LEU A 473 18.92 -10.23 11.87
CA LEU A 473 18.97 -11.68 11.71
C LEU A 473 18.59 -12.43 12.99
N LYS A 474 19.10 -11.96 14.14
CA LYS A 474 18.73 -12.52 15.46
C LYS A 474 17.26 -12.28 15.79
N ALA A 475 16.74 -11.09 15.52
CA ALA A 475 15.35 -10.74 15.77
C ALA A 475 14.37 -11.53 14.90
N LEU A 476 14.80 -12.00 13.71
CA LEU A 476 13.99 -12.81 12.81
C LEU A 476 13.96 -14.31 13.16
N VAL A 477 14.87 -14.81 14.01
CA VAL A 477 14.93 -16.25 14.39
C VAL A 477 13.58 -16.80 14.87
N PRO A 478 12.80 -16.11 15.73
CA PRO A 478 11.50 -16.61 16.19
C PRO A 478 10.44 -16.79 15.09
N PHE A 479 10.62 -16.17 13.93
CA PHE A 479 9.72 -16.28 12.79
C PHE A 479 10.09 -17.44 11.84
N GLY A 480 11.10 -18.23 12.18
CA GLY A 480 11.51 -19.39 11.40
C GLY A 480 12.33 -19.06 10.15
N THR A 481 12.64 -20.11 9.39
CA THR A 481 13.32 -20.06 8.09
C THR A 481 13.02 -21.34 7.32
N LEU A 482 12.85 -21.22 6.01
CA LEU A 482 12.72 -22.34 5.07
C LEU A 482 14.08 -22.83 4.57
N SER A 483 15.18 -22.18 4.99
CA SER A 483 16.55 -22.55 4.64
C SER A 483 16.73 -22.65 3.11
N GLU A 484 17.27 -23.76 2.59
CA GLU A 484 17.52 -23.97 1.17
C GLU A 484 16.25 -24.09 0.31
N HIS A 485 15.09 -24.29 0.94
CA HIS A 485 13.80 -24.40 0.26
C HIS A 485 13.04 -23.06 0.18
N GLY A 486 13.59 -22.01 0.80
CA GLY A 486 13.01 -20.68 0.83
C GLY A 486 13.22 -19.86 -0.45
N PRO A 487 12.80 -18.58 -0.43
CA PRO A 487 13.04 -17.67 -1.54
C PRO A 487 14.54 -17.49 -1.78
N ARG A 488 14.93 -17.22 -3.02
CA ARG A 488 16.28 -16.77 -3.37
C ARG A 488 16.19 -15.68 -4.43
N LEU A 489 17.11 -14.72 -4.38
CA LEU A 489 17.08 -13.57 -5.28
C LEU A 489 17.58 -13.88 -6.71
N ASP A 490 18.15 -15.07 -6.92
CA ASP A 490 18.52 -15.60 -8.24
C ASP A 490 17.38 -16.40 -8.91
N MET A 491 16.26 -16.63 -8.20
CA MET A 491 15.06 -17.21 -8.77
C MET A 491 14.30 -16.17 -9.57
N THR A 492 13.79 -16.59 -10.73
CA THR A 492 12.84 -15.79 -11.51
C THR A 492 11.56 -15.56 -10.70
N ARG A 493 10.83 -14.48 -11.03
CA ARG A 493 9.53 -14.22 -10.41
C ARG A 493 8.55 -15.37 -10.63
N ALA A 494 8.62 -16.05 -11.78
CA ALA A 494 7.81 -17.23 -12.06
C ALA A 494 8.10 -18.45 -11.13
N GLU A 495 9.36 -18.62 -10.71
CA GLU A 495 9.71 -19.67 -9.74
C GLU A 495 9.26 -19.29 -8.33
N LEU A 496 9.48 -18.02 -7.95
CA LEU A 496 9.03 -17.50 -6.66
C LEU A 496 7.49 -17.57 -6.54
N ASP A 497 6.75 -17.21 -7.60
CA ASP A 497 5.28 -17.29 -7.65
C ASP A 497 4.80 -18.71 -7.34
N LYS A 498 5.43 -19.74 -7.92
CA LYS A 498 5.05 -21.14 -7.67
C LYS A 498 5.34 -21.56 -6.24
N LEU A 499 6.51 -21.21 -5.72
CA LEU A 499 6.90 -21.58 -4.35
C LEU A 499 6.04 -20.86 -3.31
N TYR A 500 5.83 -19.56 -3.47
CA TYR A 500 5.02 -18.76 -2.54
C TYR A 500 3.58 -19.27 -2.49
N CYS A 501 3.00 -19.67 -3.64
CA CYS A 501 1.67 -20.26 -3.71
C CYS A 501 1.54 -21.52 -2.83
N LEU A 502 2.61 -22.30 -2.67
CA LEU A 502 2.63 -23.48 -1.82
C LEU A 502 2.84 -23.11 -0.35
N TYR A 503 3.82 -22.26 -0.05
CA TYR A 503 4.21 -21.95 1.33
C TYR A 503 3.23 -21.04 2.07
N ARG A 504 2.40 -20.26 1.36
CA ARG A 504 1.38 -19.42 1.98
C ARG A 504 0.22 -20.23 2.58
N GLU A 505 0.04 -21.50 2.21
CA GLU A 505 -1.11 -22.30 2.64
C GLU A 505 -1.01 -22.74 4.12
N ASP A 506 0.19 -22.73 4.70
CA ASP A 506 0.43 -23.02 6.11
C ASP A 506 1.08 -21.82 6.81
N SER A 507 0.60 -21.50 8.01
CA SER A 507 1.03 -20.30 8.73
C SER A 507 2.50 -20.33 9.16
N GLU A 508 3.06 -21.50 9.52
CA GLU A 508 4.46 -21.59 9.92
C GLU A 508 5.37 -21.38 8.71
N THR A 509 5.07 -22.04 7.60
CA THR A 509 5.85 -21.88 6.37
C THR A 509 5.69 -20.50 5.74
N HIS A 510 4.49 -19.91 5.84
CA HIS A 510 4.25 -18.57 5.33
C HIS A 510 5.05 -17.54 6.12
N ILE A 511 4.99 -17.57 7.46
CA ILE A 511 5.75 -16.64 8.29
C ILE A 511 7.26 -16.81 8.07
N ALA A 512 7.75 -18.05 7.95
CA ALA A 512 9.15 -18.34 7.63
C ALA A 512 9.56 -17.77 6.26
N TRP A 513 8.69 -17.89 5.24
CA TRP A 513 8.90 -17.28 3.92
C TRP A 513 9.06 -15.75 4.02
N LEU A 514 8.16 -15.07 4.74
CA LEU A 514 8.21 -13.61 4.90
C LEU A 514 9.49 -13.18 5.64
N ALA A 515 9.89 -13.94 6.65
CA ALA A 515 11.14 -13.71 7.38
C ALA A 515 12.36 -13.89 6.45
N ASP A 516 12.39 -14.92 5.61
CA ASP A 516 13.46 -15.15 4.63
C ASP A 516 13.51 -14.05 3.56
N CYS A 517 12.37 -13.59 3.03
CA CYS A 517 12.30 -12.41 2.15
C CYS A 517 12.96 -11.18 2.80
N THR A 518 12.71 -10.97 4.10
CA THR A 518 13.30 -9.86 4.86
C THR A 518 14.81 -10.00 5.01
N ARG A 519 15.30 -11.22 5.33
CA ARG A 519 16.75 -11.52 5.39
C ARG A 519 17.41 -11.22 4.05
N LEU A 520 16.81 -11.69 2.96
CA LEU A 520 17.36 -11.56 1.61
C LEU A 520 17.42 -10.11 1.15
N LEU A 521 16.29 -9.40 1.19
CA LEU A 521 16.18 -8.05 0.67
C LEU A 521 17.14 -7.09 1.39
N LEU A 522 17.23 -7.21 2.72
CA LEU A 522 18.01 -6.29 3.56
C LEU A 522 19.45 -6.73 3.77
N ASN A 523 19.87 -7.86 3.19
CA ASN A 523 21.26 -8.25 3.19
C ASN A 523 22.11 -7.19 2.47
N PRO A 524 23.08 -6.54 3.14
CA PRO A 524 23.89 -5.49 2.54
C PRO A 524 24.55 -5.86 1.21
N THR A 525 24.90 -7.13 1.01
CA THR A 525 25.50 -7.63 -0.23
C THR A 525 24.58 -7.49 -1.43
N TYR A 526 23.26 -7.66 -1.25
CA TYR A 526 22.25 -7.52 -2.31
C TYR A 526 21.59 -6.15 -2.30
N PHE A 527 21.32 -5.61 -1.11
CA PHE A 527 20.61 -4.34 -0.96
C PHE A 527 21.41 -3.16 -1.51
N ARG A 528 22.74 -3.14 -1.31
CA ARG A 528 23.57 -2.03 -1.81
C ARG A 528 23.53 -1.91 -3.34
N PRO A 529 23.79 -2.97 -4.14
CA PRO A 529 23.69 -2.88 -5.60
C PRO A 529 22.35 -2.34 -6.13
N ILE A 530 21.25 -2.72 -5.49
CA ILE A 530 19.89 -2.27 -5.84
C ILE A 530 19.78 -0.74 -5.70
N VAL A 531 20.16 -0.21 -4.53
CA VAL A 531 19.87 1.18 -4.16
C VAL A 531 20.92 2.20 -4.61
N ASP A 532 22.12 1.76 -4.99
CA ASP A 532 23.28 2.63 -5.22
C ASP A 532 23.60 2.81 -6.72
N PRO A 533 22.96 3.78 -7.41
CA PRO A 533 23.25 4.06 -8.81
C PRO A 533 24.58 4.76 -9.07
N VAL A 534 25.33 5.11 -8.02
CA VAL A 534 26.62 5.77 -8.18
C VAL A 534 27.70 4.75 -8.48
N HIS A 535 27.74 3.66 -7.72
CA HIS A 535 28.77 2.64 -7.86
C HIS A 535 28.31 1.41 -8.64
N TYR A 536 27.00 1.26 -8.84
CA TYR A 536 26.44 0.16 -9.60
C TYR A 536 25.67 0.73 -10.79
N GLU A 537 26.17 0.51 -12.00
CA GLU A 537 25.57 0.97 -13.25
C GLU A 537 24.53 -0.05 -13.72
N TRP A 538 23.48 0.42 -14.39
CA TRP A 538 22.49 -0.46 -15.02
C TRP A 538 22.87 -0.71 -16.48
N GLU A 539 23.10 -1.97 -16.82
CA GLU A 539 23.46 -2.42 -18.18
C GLU A 539 22.34 -3.20 -18.88
N GLY A 540 21.23 -3.47 -18.19
CA GLY A 540 20.10 -4.18 -18.76
C GLY A 540 19.17 -3.32 -19.64
N PRO A 541 18.05 -3.90 -20.10
CA PRO A 541 17.06 -3.19 -20.90
C PRO A 541 16.47 -1.99 -20.15
N VAL A 542 16.38 -0.84 -20.83
CA VAL A 542 15.73 0.36 -20.32
C VAL A 542 14.35 0.47 -20.96
N GLY A 543 13.30 0.51 -20.14
CA GLY A 543 11.92 0.60 -20.60
C GLY A 543 11.43 2.02 -20.86
N ASP A 544 10.14 2.14 -21.16
CA ASP A 544 9.46 3.42 -21.26
C ASP A 544 9.38 4.08 -19.87
N LEU A 545 9.96 5.28 -19.74
CA LEU A 545 9.94 6.08 -18.53
C LEU A 545 8.52 6.49 -18.10
N LEU A 546 7.59 6.55 -19.05
CA LEU A 546 6.20 6.92 -18.82
C LEU A 546 5.30 5.71 -18.55
N TYR A 547 5.82 4.48 -18.65
CA TYR A 547 5.04 3.28 -18.35
C TYR A 547 4.62 3.25 -16.89
N CYS A 548 3.32 3.16 -16.67
CA CYS A 548 2.69 2.90 -15.39
C CYS A 548 2.31 1.39 -15.36
N PRO A 549 2.80 0.61 -14.38
CA PRO A 549 2.62 -0.84 -14.28
C PRO A 549 1.23 -1.39 -14.52
#